data_AF-A0A3C0GHH5-F1
#
_entry.id   AF-A0A3C0GHH5-F1
#
_cell.length_a   1.000
_cell.length_b   1.000
_cell.length_c   1.000
_cell.angle_alpha   90.00
_cell.angle_beta   90.00
_cell.angle_gamma   90.00
#
_symmetry.space_group_name_H-M   'P 1'
#
loop_
_entity.id
_entity.type
_entity.pdbx_description
1 polymer ?
#
loop_
_entity_poly.entity_id
_entity_poly.type
_entity_poly.pdbx_seq_one_letter_code
_entity_poly.pdbx_strand_id
1 'polypeptide(L)'
;VTTMRDLGAEGAGYTDVYVKKTIENGIIDGPRLLVAGPAIVATGAYGPKGFHDGVTVPLGAEATSGVDNCITTVRRQMGNGADLIKIYADYRWTPGADSKPTFLQEEIDAMV
;
A
#
# COMPACT_ATOMS: atom_id res chain seq x y z
N VAL A 1 9.79 -6.14 -21.88
CA VAL A 1 9.91 -5.26 -20.69
C VAL A 1 11.03 -5.79 -19.82
N THR A 2 12.03 -5.00 -19.46
CA THR A 2 13.20 -5.43 -18.67
C THR A 2 13.22 -4.87 -17.24
N THR A 3 12.34 -3.91 -16.94
CA THR A 3 12.13 -3.37 -15.59
C THR A 3 10.64 -3.07 -15.42
N MET A 4 10.09 -3.37 -14.26
CA MET A 4 8.72 -3.05 -13.88
C MET A 4 8.70 -2.37 -12.51
N ARG A 5 7.70 -1.48 -12.32
CA ARG A 5 7.38 -0.92 -11.01
C ARG A 5 6.05 -1.51 -10.56
N ASP A 6 6.11 -2.40 -9.58
CA ASP A 6 4.93 -2.92 -8.90
C ASP A 6 4.42 -1.84 -7.92
N LEU A 7 3.14 -1.53 -8.02
CA LEU A 7 2.50 -0.43 -7.30
C LEU A 7 1.66 -0.92 -6.11
N GLY A 8 1.60 -2.22 -5.84
CA GLY A 8 0.97 -2.70 -4.63
C GLY A 8 0.76 -4.22 -4.63
N ALA A 9 1.23 -4.86 -3.56
CA ALA A 9 0.95 -6.27 -3.28
C ALA A 9 -0.36 -6.42 -2.47
N GLU A 10 -1.48 -5.95 -3.03
CA GLU A 10 -2.78 -5.92 -2.33
C GLU A 10 -3.20 -7.30 -1.83
N GLY A 11 -3.27 -7.46 -0.51
CA GLY A 11 -3.63 -8.72 0.15
C GLY A 11 -2.52 -9.77 0.20
N ALA A 12 -1.36 -9.49 -0.42
CA ALA A 12 -0.19 -10.35 -0.44
C ALA A 12 0.95 -9.84 0.46
N GLY A 13 0.75 -8.74 1.18
CA GLY A 13 1.76 -8.23 2.12
C GLY A 13 3.02 -7.75 1.38
N TYR A 14 4.14 -8.44 1.59
CA TYR A 14 5.44 -8.14 0.95
C TYR A 14 5.86 -9.20 -0.09
N THR A 15 4.90 -9.92 -0.66
CA THR A 15 5.22 -10.95 -1.67
C THR A 15 5.92 -10.37 -2.90
N ASP A 16 5.62 -9.12 -3.28
CA ASP A 16 6.36 -8.40 -4.33
C ASP A 16 7.85 -8.27 -4.01
N VAL A 17 8.22 -7.96 -2.76
CA VAL A 17 9.62 -7.95 -2.28
C VAL A 17 10.24 -9.34 -2.40
N TYR A 18 9.51 -10.40 -2.06
CA TYR A 18 10.02 -11.76 -2.17
C TYR A 18 10.21 -12.17 -3.63
N VAL A 19 9.26 -11.87 -4.52
CA VAL A 19 9.38 -12.12 -5.97
C VAL A 19 10.57 -11.36 -6.55
N LYS A 20 10.75 -10.09 -6.17
CA LYS A 20 11.94 -9.31 -6.54
C LYS A 20 13.23 -10.05 -6.16
N LYS A 21 13.36 -10.47 -4.90
CA LYS A 21 14.55 -11.21 -4.43
C LYS A 21 14.74 -12.53 -5.18
N THR A 22 13.66 -13.24 -5.49
CA THR A 22 13.71 -14.50 -6.26
C THR A 22 14.23 -14.27 -7.69
N ILE A 23 13.79 -13.19 -8.35
CA ILE A 23 14.30 -12.80 -9.68
C ILE A 23 15.77 -12.36 -9.59
N GLU A 24 16.12 -11.51 -8.63
CA GLU A 24 17.49 -11.01 -8.44
C GLU A 24 18.49 -12.14 -8.16
N ASN A 25 18.06 -13.19 -7.47
CA ASN A 25 18.85 -14.39 -7.21
C ASN A 25 18.86 -15.40 -8.37
N GLY A 26 18.20 -15.10 -9.49
CA GLY A 26 18.14 -15.97 -10.66
C GLY A 26 17.38 -17.29 -10.44
N ILE A 27 16.48 -17.34 -9.44
CA ILE A 27 15.67 -18.53 -9.13
C ILE A 27 14.51 -18.66 -10.12
N ILE A 28 13.92 -17.54 -10.53
CA ILE A 28 12.90 -17.47 -11.59
C ILE A 28 13.26 -16.38 -12.59
N ASP A 29 12.82 -16.55 -13.84
CA ASP A 29 12.96 -15.53 -14.87
C ASP A 29 11.97 -14.38 -14.62
N GLY A 30 12.45 -13.14 -14.71
CA GLY A 30 11.60 -11.96 -14.58
C GLY A 30 12.35 -10.65 -14.85
N PRO A 31 11.62 -9.54 -15.03
CA PRO A 31 12.25 -8.22 -15.13
C PRO A 31 12.77 -7.77 -13.76
N ARG A 32 13.70 -6.80 -13.74
CA ARG A 32 14.04 -6.11 -12.49
C ARG A 32 12.80 -5.43 -11.92
N LEU A 33 12.51 -5.64 -10.64
CA LEU A 33 11.35 -5.06 -9.96
C LEU A 33 11.75 -3.89 -9.06
N LEU A 34 10.93 -2.84 -9.10
CA LEU A 34 10.81 -1.82 -8.06
C LEU A 34 9.45 -2.04 -7.39
N VAL A 35 9.43 -2.25 -6.08
CA VAL A 35 8.23 -2.76 -5.39
C VAL A 35 7.75 -1.82 -4.29
N ALA A 36 6.44 -1.78 -4.04
CA ALA A 36 5.82 -0.86 -3.08
C ALA A 36 5.42 -1.53 -1.76
N GLY A 37 5.31 -2.85 -1.73
CA GLY A 37 4.64 -3.56 -0.64
C GLY A 37 3.13 -3.25 -0.61
N PRO A 38 2.49 -3.30 0.56
CA PRO A 38 1.09 -2.92 0.70
C PRO A 38 0.90 -1.41 0.44
N ALA A 39 -0.12 -1.03 -0.33
CA ALA A 39 -0.48 0.38 -0.46
C ALA A 39 -0.89 0.98 0.90
N ILE A 40 -0.61 2.26 1.12
CA ILE A 40 -1.07 3.02 2.29
C ILE A 40 -2.40 3.69 1.97
N VAL A 41 -3.39 3.51 2.83
CA VAL A 41 -4.73 4.10 2.70
C VAL A 41 -5.12 4.82 3.99
N ALA A 42 -5.97 5.85 3.91
CA ALA A 42 -6.50 6.49 5.10
C ALA A 42 -7.45 5.54 5.84
N THR A 43 -7.51 5.62 7.17
CA THR A 43 -8.46 4.82 7.97
C THR A 43 -9.90 5.04 7.50
N GLY A 44 -10.61 3.95 7.24
CA GLY A 44 -12.00 3.97 6.74
C GLY A 44 -12.15 4.23 5.24
N ALA A 45 -11.04 4.49 4.52
CA ALA A 45 -10.97 4.41 3.07
C ALA A 45 -10.56 3.00 2.63
N TYR A 46 -10.89 2.66 1.38
CA TYR A 46 -10.53 1.39 0.74
C TYR A 46 -11.12 0.12 1.39
N GLY A 47 -11.31 -0.90 0.57
CA GLY A 47 -11.72 -2.23 1.00
C GLY A 47 -13.23 -2.48 1.06
N PRO A 48 -13.62 -3.75 1.26
CA PRO A 48 -15.01 -4.16 1.38
C PRO A 48 -15.74 -3.48 2.55
N LYS A 49 -17.03 -3.16 2.38
CA LYS A 49 -17.87 -2.51 3.40
C LYS A 49 -19.16 -3.27 3.64
N GLY A 50 -19.82 -2.98 4.77
CA GLY A 50 -21.15 -3.53 5.11
C GLY A 50 -21.13 -4.85 5.88
N PHE A 51 -20.00 -5.18 6.51
CA PHE A 51 -19.90 -6.33 7.41
C PHE A 51 -20.44 -5.98 8.79
N HIS A 52 -20.86 -7.00 9.53
CA HIS A 52 -21.29 -6.86 10.92
C HIS A 52 -20.12 -6.36 11.80
N ASP A 53 -20.39 -5.52 12.79
CA ASP A 53 -19.38 -4.84 13.63
C ASP A 53 -18.43 -5.80 14.37
N GLY A 54 -18.85 -7.05 14.57
CA GLY A 54 -18.04 -8.12 15.17
C GLY A 54 -17.06 -8.81 14.21
N VAL A 55 -16.99 -8.41 12.94
CA VAL A 55 -16.13 -9.03 11.94
C VAL A 55 -14.98 -8.09 11.56
N THR A 56 -13.77 -8.52 11.88
CA THR A 56 -12.56 -7.88 11.35
C THR A 56 -12.29 -8.41 9.94
N VAL A 57 -12.46 -7.55 8.95
CA VAL A 57 -12.16 -7.89 7.55
C VAL A 57 -10.71 -7.54 7.24
N PRO A 58 -9.89 -8.48 6.75
CA PRO A 58 -8.54 -8.17 6.31
C PRO A 58 -8.56 -7.15 5.16
N LEU A 59 -7.74 -6.11 5.26
CA LEU A 59 -7.51 -5.16 4.18
C LEU A 59 -6.29 -5.57 3.36
N GLY A 60 -6.39 -5.45 2.04
CA GLY A 60 -5.25 -5.65 1.15
C GLY A 60 -4.21 -4.52 1.22
N ALA A 61 -4.59 -3.40 1.81
CA ALA A 61 -3.78 -2.21 2.03
C ALA A 61 -3.57 -1.99 3.52
N GLU A 62 -2.58 -1.15 3.85
CA GLU A 62 -2.29 -0.75 5.21
C GLU A 62 -2.99 0.57 5.54
N ALA A 63 -3.96 0.53 6.45
CA ALA A 63 -4.65 1.72 6.91
C ALA A 63 -3.80 2.51 7.91
N THR A 64 -3.69 3.82 7.71
CA THR A 64 -2.99 4.73 8.62
C THR A 64 -3.71 6.08 8.70
N SER A 65 -3.58 6.77 9.83
CA SER A 65 -4.09 8.12 10.06
C SER A 65 -3.28 8.82 11.14
N GLY A 66 -3.05 10.11 10.95
CA GLY A 66 -2.19 10.95 11.78
C GLY A 66 -0.73 10.90 11.32
N VAL A 67 -0.04 12.04 11.45
CA VAL A 67 1.35 12.24 11.03
C VAL A 67 2.30 11.19 11.59
N ASP A 68 2.25 10.91 12.89
CA ASP A 68 3.16 9.95 13.55
C ASP A 68 3.00 8.52 13.01
N ASN A 69 1.75 8.11 12.74
CA ASN A 69 1.47 6.79 12.19
C ASN A 69 1.89 6.72 10.72
N CYS A 70 1.69 7.78 9.94
CA CYS A 70 2.16 7.85 8.56
C CYS A 70 3.69 7.65 8.49
N ILE A 71 4.45 8.36 9.34
CA ILE A 71 5.90 8.21 9.45
C ILE A 71 6.29 6.77 9.82
N THR A 72 5.61 6.20 10.82
CA THR A 72 5.88 4.84 11.29
C THR A 72 5.62 3.80 10.20
N THR A 73 4.50 3.93 9.49
CA THR A 73 4.12 3.06 8.36
C THR A 73 5.16 3.15 7.24
N VAL A 74 5.54 4.35 6.80
CA VAL A 74 6.54 4.54 5.74
C VAL A 74 7.87 3.88 6.13
N ARG A 75 8.37 4.16 7.34
CA ARG A 75 9.62 3.57 7.84
C ARG A 75 9.54 2.04 7.90
N ARG A 76 8.40 1.48 8.31
CA ARG A 76 8.21 0.02 8.34
C ARG A 76 8.19 -0.58 6.94
N GLN A 77 7.49 0.04 5.98
CA GLN A 77 7.45 -0.47 4.60
C GLN A 77 8.84 -0.43 3.94
N MET A 78 9.57 0.67 4.10
CA MET A 78 10.96 0.75 3.65
C MET A 78 11.86 -0.29 4.34
N GLY A 79 11.71 -0.46 5.66
CA GLY A 79 12.46 -1.46 6.43
C GLY A 79 12.19 -2.91 6.00
N ASN A 80 11.01 -3.18 5.46
CA ASN A 80 10.63 -4.49 4.90
C ASN A 80 11.08 -4.69 3.45
N GLY A 81 11.74 -3.70 2.84
CA GLY A 81 12.36 -3.82 1.52
C GLY A 81 11.53 -3.26 0.36
N ALA A 82 10.53 -2.42 0.64
CA ALA A 82 9.88 -1.61 -0.40
C ALA A 82 10.89 -0.60 -0.99
N ASP A 83 10.87 -0.43 -2.31
CA ASP A 83 11.68 0.56 -3.03
C ASP A 83 11.00 1.93 -3.11
N LEU A 84 9.68 1.96 -2.96
CA LEU A 84 8.86 3.16 -3.01
C LEU A 84 7.64 3.05 -2.11
N ILE A 85 7.09 4.20 -1.74
CA ILE A 85 5.84 4.29 -0.99
C ILE A 85 4.70 4.61 -1.95
N LYS A 86 3.61 3.84 -1.86
CA LYS A 86 2.38 4.09 -2.61
C LYS A 86 1.25 4.48 -1.65
N ILE A 87 0.69 5.66 -1.85
CA ILE A 87 -0.51 6.13 -1.15
C ILE A 87 -1.73 6.19 -2.09
N TYR A 88 -2.92 6.04 -1.52
CA TYR A 88 -4.19 6.40 -2.16
C TYR A 88 -4.63 7.75 -1.61
N ALA A 89 -4.32 8.81 -2.36
CA ALA A 89 -4.59 10.19 -1.96
C ALA A 89 -6.08 10.58 -2.06
N ASP A 90 -6.89 9.77 -2.74
CA ASP A 90 -8.32 9.92 -2.83
C ASP A 90 -9.04 8.56 -2.78
N TYR A 91 -10.32 8.58 -2.44
CA TYR A 91 -11.18 7.40 -2.47
C TYR A 91 -12.67 7.79 -2.53
N ARG A 92 -13.54 6.84 -2.88
CA ARG A 92 -15.00 6.99 -2.82
C ARG A 92 -15.57 6.17 -1.66
N TRP A 93 -16.47 6.74 -0.87
CA TRP A 93 -17.05 6.01 0.27
C TRP A 93 -18.31 5.23 -0.06
N THR A 94 -18.97 5.58 -1.16
CA THR A 94 -20.27 5.04 -1.57
C THR A 94 -20.19 4.63 -3.04
N PRO A 95 -20.84 3.52 -3.47
CA PRO A 95 -20.90 3.16 -4.88
C PRO A 95 -21.47 4.31 -5.73
N GLY A 96 -20.79 4.63 -6.84
CA GLY A 96 -21.19 5.71 -7.76
C GLY A 96 -20.84 7.13 -7.31
N ALA A 97 -20.30 7.33 -6.10
CA ALA A 97 -19.82 8.64 -5.67
C ALA A 97 -18.45 8.97 -6.27
N ASP A 98 -18.20 10.28 -6.43
CA ASP A 98 -16.88 10.80 -6.80
C ASP A 98 -15.83 10.45 -5.75
N SER A 99 -14.58 10.29 -6.18
CA SER A 99 -13.44 10.25 -5.27
C SER A 99 -13.26 11.60 -4.58
N LYS A 100 -12.93 11.56 -3.29
CA LYS A 100 -12.56 12.73 -2.47
C LYS A 100 -11.20 12.49 -1.83
N PRO A 101 -10.44 13.56 -1.53
CA PRO A 101 -9.18 13.43 -0.80
C PRO A 101 -9.35 12.66 0.51
N THR A 102 -8.39 11.79 0.82
CA THR A 102 -8.42 10.87 1.97
C THR A 102 -7.48 11.28 3.09
N PHE A 103 -6.39 11.97 2.76
CA PHE A 103 -5.37 12.45 3.69
C PHE A 103 -5.37 13.98 3.76
N LEU A 104 -4.98 14.51 4.91
CA LEU A 104 -4.59 15.91 5.05
C LEU A 104 -3.23 16.15 4.38
N GLN A 105 -2.96 17.40 4.01
CA GLN A 105 -1.67 17.77 3.40
C GLN A 105 -0.49 17.44 4.32
N GLU A 106 -0.61 17.69 5.63
CA GLU A 106 0.44 17.38 6.61
C GLU A 106 0.75 15.88 6.70
N GLU A 107 -0.23 15.01 6.47
CA GLU A 107 -0.03 13.56 6.46
C GLU A 107 0.71 13.14 5.18
N ILE A 108 0.37 13.74 4.04
CA ILE A 108 1.08 13.51 2.78
C ILE A 108 2.52 13.99 2.89
N ASP A 109 2.75 15.20 3.42
CA ASP A 109 4.08 15.77 3.60
C ASP A 109 4.95 14.91 4.53
N ALA A 110 4.35 14.26 5.53
CA ALA A 110 5.05 13.34 6.42
C ALA A 110 5.45 11.99 5.77
N MET A 111 4.89 11.66 4.61
CA MET A 111 5.17 10.42 3.86
C MET A 111 6.15 10.60 2.70
N VAL A 112 6.55 11.84 2.38
CA VAL A 112 7.45 12.21 1.27
C VAL A 112 8.87 12.46 1.78
#